data_AF-A0A268EDF2-F1
#
_entry.id   AF-A0A268EDF2-F1
#
_cell.length_a   1.000
_cell.length_b   1.000
_cell.length_c   1.000
_cell.angle_alpha   90.00
_cell.angle_beta   90.00
_cell.angle_gamma   90.00
#
_symmetry.space_group_name_H-M   'P 1'
#
loop_
_entity.id
_entity.type
_entity.pdbx_description
1 polymer ?
#
loop_
_entity_poly.entity_id
_entity_poly.type
_entity_poly.pdbx_seq_one_letter_code
_entity_poly.pdbx_strand_id
1 'polypeptide(L)'
;SLHSEIHTIFIIGYGEVHKALGLSANFDLETAIENALEETFQTFADSWTKNYINEVSSRISQNNELYMDYYRNISIEQFVNEYHFLWEHGNEIDEGVYNKKRCEVDFSKSIEAISYDLNIIPYCTYIPCFTDNFKTKIVKVFSPNGYPHMYPKIFTE
;
A
#
# COMPACT_ATOMS: atom_id res chain seq x y z
N SER A 1 -1.89 -7.65 -9.65
CA SER A 1 -2.63 -8.34 -8.58
C SER A 1 -2.23 -9.80 -8.46
N LEU A 2 -2.29 -10.37 -7.26
CA LEU A 2 -2.05 -11.80 -7.03
C LEU A 2 -3.30 -12.67 -7.26
N HIS A 3 -4.50 -12.09 -7.18
CA HIS A 3 -5.77 -12.76 -7.41
C HIS A 3 -6.68 -11.89 -8.28
N SER A 4 -7.50 -12.49 -9.14
CA SER A 4 -8.33 -11.74 -10.12
C SER A 4 -9.46 -10.94 -9.48
N GLU A 5 -9.88 -11.31 -8.27
CA GLU A 5 -10.92 -10.59 -7.53
C GLU A 5 -10.39 -9.38 -6.74
N ILE A 6 -9.07 -9.27 -6.52
CA ILE A 6 -8.49 -8.12 -5.83
C ILE A 6 -7.72 -7.28 -6.84
N HIS A 7 -8.17 -6.07 -7.06
CA HIS A 7 -7.43 -5.06 -7.80
C HIS A 7 -6.44 -4.38 -6.86
N THR A 8 -5.15 -4.63 -7.07
CA THR A 8 -4.06 -3.96 -6.35
C THR A 8 -3.45 -2.93 -7.29
N ILE A 9 -3.55 -1.67 -6.90
CA ILE A 9 -3.04 -0.53 -7.66
C ILE A 9 -1.89 0.07 -6.87
N PHE A 10 -0.73 0.16 -7.51
CA PHE A 10 0.46 0.77 -6.97
C PHE A 10 0.89 1.92 -7.89
N ILE A 11 0.90 3.13 -7.35
CA ILE A 11 1.24 4.35 -8.07
C ILE A 11 2.60 4.81 -7.58
N ILE A 12 3.49 5.07 -8.53
CA ILE A 12 4.84 5.57 -8.29
C ILE A 12 4.94 6.93 -8.97
N GLY A 13 5.13 7.98 -8.18
CA GLY A 13 5.40 9.32 -8.65
C GLY A 13 6.80 9.75 -8.25
N TYR A 14 7.56 10.33 -9.16
CA TYR A 14 8.83 10.97 -8.83
C TYR A 14 9.08 12.16 -9.75
N GLY A 15 9.83 13.13 -9.24
CA GLY A 15 10.34 14.28 -9.99
C GLY A 15 11.79 14.56 -9.58
N GLU A 16 12.29 15.75 -9.90
CA GLU A 16 13.68 16.11 -9.58
C GLU A 16 13.95 16.23 -8.06
N VAL A 17 12.91 16.56 -7.28
CA VAL A 17 13.05 16.89 -5.85
C VAL A 17 12.21 16.00 -4.94
N HIS A 18 11.06 15.52 -5.43
CA HIS A 18 10.10 14.77 -4.62
C HIS A 18 9.83 13.39 -5.20
N LYS A 19 9.45 12.48 -4.31
CA LYS A 19 8.92 11.15 -4.62
C LYS A 19 7.64 10.91 -3.83
N ALA A 20 6.71 10.17 -4.43
CA ALA A 20 5.41 9.85 -3.88
C ALA A 20 5.04 8.41 -4.24
N LEU A 21 4.33 7.75 -3.33
CA LEU A 21 3.79 6.42 -3.51
C LEU A 21 2.34 6.41 -3.07
N GLY A 22 1.54 5.56 -3.71
CA GLY A 22 0.22 5.20 -3.21
C GLY A 22 -0.10 3.76 -3.56
N LEU A 23 -0.72 3.04 -2.63
CA LEU A 23 -1.02 1.63 -2.75
C LEU A 23 -2.42 1.35 -2.22
N SER A 24 -3.30 0.85 -3.08
CA SER A 24 -4.60 0.38 -2.63
C SER A 24 -4.94 -0.99 -3.18
N ALA A 25 -5.70 -1.73 -2.39
CA ALA A 25 -6.28 -3.01 -2.78
C ALA A 25 -7.79 -2.96 -2.54
N ASN A 26 -8.58 -3.25 -3.57
CA ASN A 26 -10.02 -3.29 -3.49
C ASN A 26 -10.60 -4.34 -4.45
N PHE A 27 -11.83 -4.80 -4.18
CA PHE A 27 -12.59 -5.63 -5.11
C PHE A 27 -13.10 -4.84 -6.32
N ASP A 28 -13.22 -3.53 -6.19
CA ASP A 28 -13.56 -2.60 -7.25
C ASP A 28 -12.30 -1.89 -7.77
N LEU A 29 -12.06 -1.99 -9.08
CA LEU A 29 -10.89 -1.38 -9.70
C LEU A 29 -10.90 0.14 -9.57
N GLU A 30 -12.05 0.78 -9.78
CA GLU A 30 -12.17 2.25 -9.72
C GLU A 30 -11.84 2.76 -8.31
N THR A 31 -12.42 2.15 -7.29
CA THR A 31 -12.12 2.48 -5.89
C THR A 31 -10.66 2.20 -5.53
N ALA A 32 -10.04 1.14 -6.05
CA ALA A 32 -8.61 0.89 -5.83
C ALA A 32 -7.74 2.01 -6.45
N ILE A 33 -8.09 2.49 -7.64
CA ILE A 33 -7.38 3.60 -8.30
C ILE A 33 -7.55 4.89 -7.49
N GLU A 34 -8.79 5.25 -7.12
CA GLU A 34 -9.10 6.46 -6.35
C GLU A 34 -8.32 6.49 -5.03
N ASN A 35 -8.36 5.41 -4.27
CA ASN A 35 -7.66 5.31 -2.98
C ASN A 35 -6.14 5.38 -3.13
N ALA A 36 -5.57 4.71 -4.16
CA ALA A 36 -4.14 4.77 -4.42
C ALA A 36 -3.70 6.20 -4.81
N LEU A 37 -4.52 6.92 -5.58
CA LEU A 37 -4.28 8.33 -5.90
C LEU A 37 -4.35 9.19 -4.65
N GLU A 38 -5.33 8.99 -3.77
CA GLU A 38 -5.45 9.72 -2.52
C GLU A 38 -4.19 9.55 -1.64
N GLU A 39 -3.70 8.32 -1.47
CA GLU A 39 -2.47 8.05 -0.71
C GLU A 39 -1.24 8.68 -1.37
N THR A 40 -1.19 8.69 -2.71
CA THR A 40 -0.13 9.38 -3.46
C THR A 40 -0.13 10.88 -3.14
N PHE A 41 -1.30 11.52 -3.13
CA PHE A 41 -1.44 12.93 -2.79
C PHE A 41 -1.10 13.22 -1.33
N GLN A 42 -1.46 12.33 -0.39
CA GLN A 42 -1.08 12.46 1.02
C GLN A 42 0.44 12.41 1.18
N THR A 43 1.09 11.42 0.56
CA THR A 43 2.56 11.27 0.56
C THR A 43 3.25 12.49 -0.05
N PHE A 44 2.71 13.01 -1.15
CA PHE A 44 3.22 14.23 -1.78
C PHE A 44 3.03 15.47 -0.88
N ALA A 45 1.84 15.67 -0.32
CA ALA A 45 1.50 16.82 0.52
C ALA A 45 2.32 16.87 1.82
N ASP A 46 2.59 15.71 2.44
CA ASP A 46 3.48 15.61 3.60
C ASP A 46 4.91 16.08 3.28
N SER A 47 5.33 15.95 2.02
CA SER A 47 6.61 16.47 1.53
C SER A 47 6.56 17.93 1.08
N TRP A 48 5.37 18.48 0.82
CA TRP A 48 5.13 19.84 0.30
C TRP A 48 4.44 20.72 1.35
N THR A 49 5.18 21.17 2.35
CA THR A 49 4.79 22.37 3.13
C THR A 49 5.75 23.51 2.81
N LYS A 50 5.24 24.75 2.72
CA LYS A 50 6.03 25.96 2.36
C LYS A 50 7.25 26.21 3.27
N ASN A 51 7.35 25.54 4.41
CA ASN A 51 8.49 25.60 5.33
C ASN A 51 9.53 24.48 5.11
N TYR A 52 9.19 23.41 4.37
CA TYR A 52 10.04 22.21 4.22
C TYR A 52 11.16 22.38 3.20
N ILE A 53 10.99 23.22 2.16
CA ILE A 53 12.02 23.47 1.14
C ILE A 53 13.33 24.04 1.77
N ASN A 54 13.23 24.71 2.92
CA ASN A 54 14.38 25.22 3.67
C ASN A 54 14.87 24.28 4.80
N GLU A 55 14.13 23.23 5.16
CA GLU A 55 14.45 22.35 6.31
C GLU A 55 15.00 20.96 5.94
N VAL A 56 14.87 20.52 4.68
CA VAL A 56 15.39 19.21 4.22
C VAL A 56 16.91 19.08 4.42
N SER A 57 17.64 20.19 4.58
CA SER A 57 19.08 20.19 4.87
C SER A 57 19.46 20.05 6.36
N SER A 58 18.51 20.10 7.32
CA SER A 58 18.88 20.30 8.74
C SER A 58 18.10 19.52 9.80
N ARG A 59 17.11 18.69 9.46
CA ARG A 59 16.37 17.90 10.47
C ARG A 59 16.52 16.40 10.27
N ILE A 60 17.49 15.83 10.97
CA ILE A 60 17.47 14.41 11.36
C ILE A 60 16.34 14.28 12.39
N SER A 61 15.14 13.90 11.94
CA SER A 61 14.05 13.58 12.85
C SER A 61 14.39 12.31 13.62
N GLN A 62 14.53 12.39 14.94
CA GLN A 62 14.59 11.24 15.84
C GLN A 62 13.20 10.59 16.00
N ASN A 63 12.59 10.11 14.91
CA ASN A 63 11.40 9.27 15.00
C ASN A 63 11.81 7.81 14.90
N ASN A 64 11.30 6.94 15.78
CA ASN A 64 11.60 5.50 15.80
C ASN A 64 10.87 4.72 14.69
N GLU A 65 10.52 5.34 13.56
CA GLU A 65 9.69 4.73 12.52
C GLU A 65 10.54 4.26 11.35
N LEU A 66 11.08 3.04 11.47
CA LEU A 66 11.98 2.39 10.51
C LEU A 66 11.57 2.59 9.04
N TYR A 67 10.29 2.41 8.72
CA TYR A 67 9.79 2.51 7.34
C TYR A 67 9.78 3.96 6.83
N MET A 68 9.33 4.92 7.66
CA MET A 68 9.27 6.32 7.28
C MET A 68 10.66 6.93 7.14
N ASP A 69 11.59 6.55 8.02
CA ASP A 69 12.97 6.99 7.94
C ASP A 69 13.66 6.46 6.68
N TYR A 70 13.48 5.18 6.37
CA TYR A 70 14.02 4.62 5.13
C TYR A 70 13.44 5.33 3.90
N TYR A 71 12.11 5.51 3.85
CA TYR A 71 11.44 6.18 2.74
C TYR A 71 11.87 7.64 2.60
N ARG A 72 12.06 8.40 3.69
CA ARG A 72 12.51 9.80 3.61
C ARG A 72 13.95 9.92 3.13
N ASN A 73 14.82 9.00 3.56
CA ASN A 73 16.27 9.11 3.33
C ASN A 73 16.76 8.47 2.02
N ILE A 74 16.00 7.57 1.39
CA ILE A 74 16.37 7.04 0.07
C ILE A 74 16.40 8.17 -0.98
N SER A 75 17.45 8.26 -1.81
CA SER A 75 17.48 9.27 -2.87
C SER A 75 16.45 8.96 -3.96
N ILE A 76 16.12 9.94 -4.81
CA ILE A 76 15.22 9.70 -5.96
C ILE A 76 15.82 8.66 -6.91
N GLU A 77 17.13 8.72 -7.17
CA GLU A 77 17.82 7.74 -8.01
C GLU A 77 17.72 6.33 -7.43
N GLN A 78 18.00 6.17 -6.13
CA GLN A 78 17.87 4.89 -5.45
C GLN A 78 16.42 4.40 -5.48
N PHE A 79 15.46 5.29 -5.23
CA PHE A 79 14.03 4.98 -5.28
C PHE A 79 13.59 4.48 -6.66
N VAL A 80 13.98 5.16 -7.74
CA VAL A 80 13.67 4.71 -9.11
C VAL A 80 14.32 3.35 -9.38
N ASN A 81 15.57 3.14 -8.95
CA ASN A 81 16.25 1.87 -9.14
C ASN A 81 15.57 0.71 -8.38
N GLU A 82 15.11 0.92 -7.16
CA GLU A 82 14.38 -0.11 -6.36
C GLU A 82 13.10 -0.59 -7.07
N TYR A 83 12.42 0.31 -7.79
CA TYR A 83 11.18 -0.03 -8.51
C TYR A 83 11.40 -0.32 -10.00
N HIS A 84 12.64 -0.30 -10.50
CA HIS A 84 12.93 -0.45 -11.93
C HIS A 84 12.35 -1.72 -12.53
N PHE A 85 12.37 -2.80 -11.74
CA PHE A 85 11.86 -4.10 -12.16
C PHE A 85 10.38 -4.08 -12.58
N LEU A 86 9.57 -3.15 -12.06
CA LEU A 86 8.15 -3.03 -12.39
C LEU A 86 7.93 -2.50 -13.81
N TRP A 87 8.81 -1.63 -14.31
CA TRP A 87 8.74 -1.15 -15.69
C TRP A 87 9.36 -2.14 -16.66
N GLU A 88 10.47 -2.78 -16.28
CA GLU A 88 11.19 -3.72 -17.15
C GLU A 88 10.40 -5.01 -17.40
N HIS A 89 9.67 -5.49 -16.38
CA HIS A 89 8.91 -6.75 -16.44
C HIS A 89 7.39 -6.53 -16.46
N GLY A 90 6.96 -5.27 -16.49
CA GLY A 90 5.55 -4.91 -16.55
C GLY A 90 4.98 -5.21 -17.93
N ASN A 91 3.84 -5.89 -17.98
CA ASN A 91 3.05 -5.92 -19.21
C ASN A 91 2.23 -4.65 -19.28
N GLU A 92 2.34 -3.92 -20.39
CA GLU A 92 1.39 -2.85 -20.70
C GLU A 92 0.00 -3.47 -20.89
N ILE A 93 -0.99 -2.97 -20.15
CA ILE A 93 -2.38 -3.41 -20.29
C ILE A 93 -3.10 -2.44 -21.21
N ASP A 94 -3.77 -3.00 -22.21
CA ASP A 94 -4.58 -2.26 -23.19
C ASP A 94 -5.78 -1.54 -22.52
N GLU A 95 -6.11 -0.35 -23.00
CA GLU A 95 -7.08 0.60 -22.40
C GLU A 95 -8.50 0.00 -22.23
N GLY A 96 -8.80 -1.11 -22.91
CA GLY A 96 -10.11 -1.78 -22.91
C GLY A 96 -10.53 -2.48 -21.62
N VAL A 97 -9.66 -2.61 -20.61
CA VAL A 97 -9.99 -3.31 -19.34
C VAL A 97 -10.95 -2.50 -18.45
N TYR A 98 -11.05 -1.19 -18.65
CA TYR A 98 -11.88 -0.28 -17.85
C TYR A 98 -13.39 -0.49 -17.98
N ASN A 99 -13.86 -1.26 -18.97
CA ASN A 99 -15.29 -1.42 -19.26
C ASN A 99 -15.99 -2.58 -18.53
N LYS A 100 -15.34 -3.24 -17.57
CA LYS A 100 -16.04 -4.23 -16.75
C LYS A 100 -16.93 -3.51 -15.74
N LYS A 101 -18.25 -3.66 -15.93
CA LYS A 101 -19.26 -3.22 -14.95
C LYS A 101 -18.90 -3.74 -13.56
N ARG A 102 -19.06 -2.86 -12.56
CA ARG A 102 -19.05 -3.18 -11.13
C ARG A 102 -19.92 -4.41 -10.88
N CYS A 103 -19.29 -5.55 -10.60
CA CYS A 103 -19.99 -6.74 -10.15
C CYS A 103 -20.23 -6.62 -8.65
N GLU A 104 -21.43 -6.97 -8.22
CA GLU A 104 -21.73 -7.12 -6.80
C GLU A 104 -20.86 -8.26 -6.26
N VAL A 105 -19.93 -7.92 -5.36
CA VAL A 105 -18.98 -8.89 -4.79
C VAL A 105 -19.60 -9.52 -3.55
N ASP A 106 -19.79 -10.82 -3.60
CA ASP A 106 -20.12 -11.61 -2.41
C ASP A 106 -18.85 -11.79 -1.57
N PHE A 107 -18.68 -10.89 -0.60
CA PHE A 107 -17.48 -10.83 0.24
C PHE A 107 -17.09 -12.18 0.83
N SER A 108 -18.06 -12.97 1.34
CA SER A 108 -17.77 -14.26 1.95
C SER A 108 -17.21 -15.26 0.95
N LYS A 109 -17.86 -15.37 -0.22
CA LYS A 109 -17.38 -16.27 -1.28
C LYS A 109 -16.03 -15.84 -1.84
N SER A 110 -15.82 -14.53 -1.98
CA SER A 110 -14.54 -13.98 -2.43
C SER A 110 -13.40 -14.32 -1.49
N ILE A 111 -13.60 -14.12 -0.18
CA ILE A 111 -12.59 -14.49 0.81
C ILE A 111 -12.29 -15.99 0.78
N GLU A 112 -13.30 -16.85 0.64
CA GLU A 112 -13.10 -18.30 0.50
C GLU A 112 -12.27 -18.65 -0.75
N ALA A 113 -12.61 -18.07 -1.91
CA ALA A 113 -11.90 -18.28 -3.17
C ALA A 113 -10.44 -17.81 -3.08
N ILE A 114 -10.21 -16.58 -2.62
CA ILE A 114 -8.87 -16.01 -2.43
C ILE A 114 -8.04 -16.85 -1.46
N SER A 115 -8.65 -17.30 -0.36
CA SER A 115 -7.95 -18.10 0.66
C SER A 115 -7.51 -19.44 0.10
N TYR A 116 -8.36 -20.06 -0.73
CA TYR A 116 -8.05 -21.31 -1.41
C TYR A 116 -6.95 -21.14 -2.45
N ASP A 117 -7.10 -20.16 -3.36
CA ASP A 117 -6.19 -19.96 -4.49
C ASP A 117 -4.79 -19.51 -4.05
N LEU A 118 -4.70 -18.65 -3.03
CA LEU A 118 -3.42 -18.14 -2.53
C LEU A 118 -2.85 -18.97 -1.38
N ASN A 119 -3.59 -19.97 -0.88
CA ASN A 119 -3.25 -20.72 0.33
C ASN A 119 -3.01 -19.80 1.56
N ILE A 120 -3.73 -18.68 1.63
CA ILE A 120 -3.67 -17.70 2.72
C ILE A 120 -4.94 -17.83 3.55
N ILE A 121 -4.84 -18.33 4.78
CA ILE A 121 -5.99 -18.46 5.68
C ILE A 121 -6.03 -17.24 6.61
N PRO A 122 -6.99 -16.31 6.45
CA PRO A 122 -7.06 -15.12 7.28
C PRO A 122 -7.65 -15.43 8.66
N TYR A 123 -7.02 -14.88 9.70
CA TYR A 123 -7.51 -14.85 11.07
C TYR A 123 -7.73 -13.41 11.48
N CYS A 124 -8.82 -13.16 12.21
CA CYS A 124 -9.16 -11.85 12.74
C CYS A 124 -9.08 -11.87 14.26
N THR A 125 -8.29 -11.00 14.85
CA THR A 125 -8.30 -10.76 16.30
C THR A 125 -8.93 -9.41 16.62
N TYR A 126 -9.85 -9.41 17.56
CA TYR A 126 -10.47 -8.19 18.07
C TYR A 126 -9.59 -7.58 19.16
N ILE A 127 -9.28 -6.30 19.02
CA ILE A 127 -8.53 -5.54 20.01
C ILE A 127 -9.55 -4.72 20.80
N PRO A 128 -9.76 -5.01 22.09
CA PRO A 128 -10.74 -4.29 22.90
C PRO A 128 -10.33 -2.83 23.04
N CYS A 129 -11.31 -1.93 22.93
CA CYS A 129 -11.11 -0.54 23.28
C CYS A 129 -11.16 -0.38 24.80
N PHE A 130 -10.24 0.41 25.36
CA PHE A 130 -10.15 0.64 26.80
C PHE A 130 -11.07 1.76 27.30
N THR A 131 -11.85 2.38 26.40
CA THR A 131 -12.72 3.52 26.70
C THR A 131 -14.17 3.22 26.33
N ASP A 132 -15.06 3.22 27.32
CA ASP A 132 -16.49 2.89 27.16
C ASP A 132 -17.25 3.82 26.21
N ASN A 133 -16.72 5.03 25.98
CA ASN A 133 -17.32 6.04 25.10
C ASN A 133 -16.91 5.89 23.63
N PHE A 134 -16.01 4.97 23.28
CA PHE A 134 -15.47 4.83 21.94
C PHE A 134 -16.01 3.57 21.24
N LYS A 135 -17.01 3.74 20.38
CA LYS A 135 -17.73 2.66 19.67
C LYS A 135 -16.99 2.13 18.43
N THR A 136 -15.67 2.13 18.44
CA THR A 136 -14.85 1.70 17.30
C THR A 136 -14.41 0.26 17.49
N LYS A 137 -14.60 -0.56 16.46
CA LYS A 137 -14.08 -1.92 16.43
C LYS A 137 -12.66 -1.88 15.85
N ILE A 138 -11.69 -2.31 16.63
CA ILE A 138 -10.31 -2.47 16.17
C ILE A 138 -10.08 -3.95 15.91
N VAL A 139 -9.67 -4.29 14.69
CA VAL A 139 -9.39 -5.66 14.27
C VAL A 139 -8.01 -5.71 13.67
N LYS A 140 -7.22 -6.72 14.04
CA LYS A 140 -5.99 -7.06 13.33
C LYS A 140 -6.21 -8.35 12.56
N VAL A 141 -5.99 -8.30 11.26
CA VAL A 141 -6.04 -9.46 10.37
C VAL A 141 -4.63 -9.99 10.18
N PHE A 142 -4.45 -11.30 10.26
CA PHE A 142 -3.16 -11.96 10.02
C PHE A 142 -3.37 -13.35 9.41
N SER A 143 -2.33 -13.91 8.80
CA SER A 143 -2.34 -15.30 8.34
C SER A 143 -0.98 -15.94 8.65
N PRO A 144 -0.94 -17.14 9.26
CA PRO A 144 0.31 -17.88 9.46
C PRO A 144 1.02 -18.24 8.14
N ASN A 145 0.27 -18.36 7.05
CA ASN A 145 0.79 -18.69 5.72
C ASN A 145 1.04 -17.45 4.86
N GLY A 146 0.74 -16.25 5.36
CA GLY A 146 0.98 -14.98 4.68
C GLY A 146 2.24 -14.28 5.16
N TYR A 147 2.59 -13.17 4.51
CA TYR A 147 3.64 -12.29 5.03
C TYR A 147 3.17 -11.65 6.35
N PRO A 148 3.91 -11.82 7.46
CA PRO A 148 3.47 -11.31 8.76
C PRO A 148 3.70 -9.79 8.91
N HIS A 149 4.56 -9.20 8.08
CA HIS A 149 4.79 -7.76 7.98
C HIS A 149 5.51 -7.40 6.67
N MET A 150 5.59 -6.10 6.35
CA MET A 150 6.21 -5.59 5.12
C MET A 150 7.73 -5.63 5.11
N TYR A 151 8.42 -5.76 6.25
CA TYR A 151 9.88 -5.84 6.29
C TYR A 151 10.39 -7.27 6.03
N PRO A 152 10.99 -7.59 4.87
CA PRO A 152 11.24 -8.98 4.51
C PRO A 152 12.53 -9.55 5.10
N LYS A 153 13.43 -8.73 5.69
CA LYS A 153 14.77 -9.19 6.13
C LYS A 153 14.77 -10.26 7.23
N ILE A 154 13.62 -10.59 7.80
CA ILE A 154 13.48 -11.61 8.85
C ILE A 154 13.01 -12.96 8.27
N PHE A 155 12.71 -13.06 6.96
CA PHE A 155 12.18 -14.29 6.32
C PHE A 155 13.13 -14.91 5.29
N THR A 156 14.43 -14.69 5.44
CA THR A 156 15.47 -15.24 4.55
C THR A 156 16.28 -16.37 5.20
N GLU A 157 15.73 -17.03 6.23
CA GLU A 157 16.24 -18.29 6.77
C GLU A 157 15.28 -19.45 6.51
#